data_AF-A0A352PNP2-F1
#
_entry.id   AF-A0A352PNP2-F1
#
_cell.length_a   1.000
_cell.length_b   1.000
_cell.length_c   1.000
_cell.angle_alpha   90.00
_cell.angle_beta   90.00
_cell.angle_gamma   90.00
#
_symmetry.space_group_name_H-M   'P 1'
#
loop_
_entity.id
_entity.type
_entity.pdbx_description
1 polymer ?
#
loop_
_entity_poly.entity_id
_entity_poly.type
_entity_poly.pdbx_seq_one_letter_code
_entity_poly.pdbx_strand_id
1 'polypeptide(L)'
;MGLNIGDEVVIKNKNNLIFRFVDYSNGKAILFGKNFRLIKEEEVTNLLPAPYYRSSIPELPNILRSKAKLKIGKVLHIDGDEYYLNKALQIYKYYSVPAVGYHIKEINIADVAMDLVTKHNPSIVVLTGHDGIKTGCENNLYDETSYRYSSFYAKAIKSIRSKRPNLDDLVIISGACQSYY
;
A
#
# COMPACT_ATOMS: atom_id res chain seq x y z
N MET A 1 0.03 -29.16 11.18
CA MET A 1 1.08 -28.17 10.92
C MET A 1 0.49 -26.82 11.22
N GLY A 2 1.02 -26.10 12.22
CA GLY A 2 0.51 -24.79 12.63
C GLY A 2 1.04 -23.72 11.68
N LEU A 3 0.14 -22.86 11.19
CA LEU A 3 0.50 -21.66 10.43
C LEU A 3 0.94 -20.56 11.39
N ASN A 4 1.97 -19.82 11.03
CA ASN A 4 2.49 -18.68 11.78
C ASN A 4 2.23 -17.37 11.04
N ILE A 5 2.15 -16.27 11.78
CA ILE A 5 2.15 -14.93 11.21
C ILE A 5 3.43 -14.75 10.36
N GLY A 6 3.25 -14.31 9.13
CA GLY A 6 4.28 -14.19 8.10
C GLY A 6 4.23 -15.29 7.04
N ASP A 7 3.58 -16.43 7.31
CA ASP A 7 3.50 -17.54 6.37
C ASP A 7 2.75 -17.15 5.08
N GLU A 8 3.23 -17.67 3.95
CA GLU A 8 2.52 -17.57 2.68
C GLU A 8 1.51 -18.70 2.56
N VAL A 9 0.26 -18.33 2.25
CA VAL A 9 -0.88 -19.24 2.24
C VAL A 9 -1.76 -19.04 1.00
N VAL A 10 -2.47 -20.10 0.63
CA VAL A 10 -3.58 -20.07 -0.33
C VAL A 10 -4.87 -20.48 0.39
N ILE A 11 -6.00 -19.95 -0.07
CA ILE A 11 -7.31 -20.35 0.43
C ILE A 11 -7.73 -21.60 -0.32
N LYS A 12 -8.20 -22.63 0.40
CA LYS A 12 -8.72 -23.87 -0.19
C LYS A 12 -9.75 -23.54 -1.28
N ASN A 13 -9.63 -24.17 -2.45
CA ASN A 13 -10.46 -23.93 -3.64
C ASN A 13 -10.26 -22.55 -4.32
N LYS A 14 -9.25 -21.77 -3.93
CA LYS A 14 -8.85 -20.49 -4.56
C LYS A 14 -7.33 -20.40 -4.71
N ASN A 15 -6.77 -21.29 -5.51
CA ASN A 15 -5.31 -21.49 -5.58
C ASN A 15 -4.55 -20.43 -6.39
N ASN A 16 -5.25 -19.50 -7.06
CA ASN A 16 -4.62 -18.50 -7.93
C ASN A 16 -4.16 -17.23 -7.18
N LEU A 17 -4.50 -17.12 -5.88
CA LEU A 17 -4.18 -15.97 -5.05
C LEU A 17 -3.32 -16.43 -3.88
N ILE A 18 -2.13 -15.83 -3.79
CA ILE A 18 -1.22 -16.04 -2.66
C ILE A 18 -1.42 -14.89 -1.69
N PHE A 19 -1.55 -15.24 -0.43
CA PHE A 19 -1.67 -14.30 0.67
C PHE A 19 -0.53 -14.50 1.66
N ARG A 20 -0.21 -13.45 2.40
CA ARG A 20 0.56 -13.51 3.64
C ARG A 20 -0.41 -13.55 4.80
N PHE A 21 -0.21 -14.46 5.75
CA PHE A 21 -0.94 -14.46 7.01
C PHE A 21 -0.38 -13.35 7.90
N VAL A 22 -1.17 -12.31 8.20
CA VAL A 22 -0.67 -11.09 8.86
C VAL A 22 -1.12 -10.98 10.30
N ASP A 23 -2.34 -11.41 10.60
CA ASP A 23 -2.90 -11.30 11.95
C ASP A 23 -4.03 -12.32 12.14
N TYR A 24 -4.40 -12.62 13.39
CA TYR A 24 -5.46 -13.55 13.74
C TYR A 24 -6.35 -12.96 14.83
N SER A 25 -7.64 -12.82 14.53
CA SER A 25 -8.61 -12.30 15.48
C SER A 25 -9.97 -12.97 15.31
N ASN A 26 -10.67 -13.22 16.42
CA ASN A 26 -12.03 -13.77 16.43
C ASN A 26 -12.22 -15.07 15.61
N GLY A 27 -11.24 -15.99 15.64
CA GLY A 27 -11.31 -17.24 14.86
C GLY A 27 -10.86 -17.11 13.40
N LYS A 28 -10.61 -15.89 12.91
CA LYS A 28 -10.30 -15.61 11.51
C LYS A 28 -8.88 -15.10 11.33
N ALA A 29 -8.23 -15.60 10.29
CA ALA A 29 -6.98 -15.05 9.79
C ALA A 29 -7.24 -13.81 8.93
N ILE A 30 -6.45 -12.76 9.15
CA ILE A 30 -6.34 -11.60 8.30
C ILE A 30 -5.18 -11.83 7.33
N LEU A 31 -5.51 -11.79 6.05
CA LEU A 31 -4.63 -12.15 4.95
C LEU A 31 -4.40 -10.96 4.05
N PHE A 32 -3.15 -10.66 3.73
CA PHE A 32 -2.77 -9.63 2.76
C PHE A 32 -2.30 -10.28 1.46
N GLY A 33 -2.89 -9.92 0.33
CA GLY A 33 -2.53 -10.52 -0.96
C GLY A 33 -1.13 -10.11 -1.42
N LYS A 34 -0.38 -11.08 -1.96
CA LYS A 34 0.99 -10.92 -2.51
C LYS A 34 0.98 -10.54 -3.99
N ASN A 35 -0.04 -10.99 -4.71
CA ASN A 35 -0.23 -10.72 -6.15
C ASN A 35 -1.09 -9.48 -6.36
N PHE A 36 -2.13 -9.34 -5.55
CA PHE A 36 -3.03 -8.19 -5.54
C PHE A 36 -3.11 -7.65 -4.11
N ARG A 37 -3.14 -6.33 -3.97
CA ARG A 37 -3.06 -5.61 -2.71
C ARG A 37 -4.40 -5.62 -1.96
N LEU A 38 -4.89 -6.83 -1.65
CA LEU A 38 -6.20 -7.12 -1.11
C LEU A 38 -6.10 -7.57 0.35
N ILE A 39 -7.06 -7.16 1.17
CA ILE A 39 -7.27 -7.71 2.51
C ILE A 39 -8.38 -8.75 2.46
N LYS A 40 -8.17 -9.91 3.09
CA LYS A 40 -9.17 -10.96 3.20
C LYS A 40 -9.20 -11.52 4.61
N GLU A 41 -10.40 -11.69 5.17
CA GLU A 41 -10.63 -12.50 6.36
C GLU A 41 -11.10 -13.89 5.95
N GLU A 42 -10.51 -14.93 6.55
CA GLU A 42 -10.80 -16.34 6.25
C GLU A 42 -10.56 -17.24 7.47
N GLU A 43 -11.28 -18.34 7.59
CA GLU A 43 -11.05 -19.34 8.65
C GLU A 43 -9.66 -19.97 8.51
N VAL A 44 -8.90 -20.09 9.61
CA VAL A 44 -7.54 -20.67 9.58
C VAL A 44 -7.54 -22.09 9.03
N THR A 45 -8.62 -22.85 9.27
CA THR A 45 -8.80 -24.22 8.76
C THR A 45 -8.89 -24.30 7.24
N ASN A 46 -9.19 -23.18 6.56
CA ASN A 46 -9.28 -23.10 5.11
C ASN A 46 -7.95 -22.71 4.46
N LEU A 47 -6.89 -22.48 5.24
CA LEU A 47 -5.59 -22.05 4.73
C LEU A 47 -4.67 -23.24 4.48
N LEU A 48 -3.98 -23.22 3.34
CA LEU A 48 -2.96 -24.19 2.97
C LEU A 48 -1.64 -23.43 2.73
N PRO A 49 -0.47 -24.02 3.04
CA PRO A 49 0.82 -23.42 2.67
C PRO A 49 0.86 -23.12 1.17
N ALA A 50 1.32 -21.93 0.81
CA ALA A 50 1.45 -21.56 -0.59
C ALA A 50 2.59 -22.36 -1.26
N PRO A 51 2.40 -22.83 -2.51
CA PRO A 51 3.53 -23.33 -3.30
C PRO A 51 4.53 -22.18 -3.53
N TYR A 52 5.82 -22.52 -3.63
CA TYR A 52 6.89 -21.52 -3.84
C TYR A 52 6.56 -20.63 -5.05
N TYR A 53 6.37 -19.34 -4.81
CA TYR A 53 6.08 -18.36 -5.84
C TYR A 53 7.24 -17.41 -6.04
N ARG A 54 7.83 -17.45 -7.23
CA ARG A 54 8.88 -16.51 -7.62
C ARG A 54 8.20 -15.24 -8.13
N SER A 55 8.24 -14.18 -7.33
CA SER A 55 7.78 -12.87 -7.79
C SER A 55 8.64 -12.41 -8.96
N SER A 56 8.07 -12.34 -10.16
CA SER A 56 8.69 -11.61 -11.27
C SER A 56 8.43 -10.12 -11.11
N ILE A 57 9.45 -9.31 -11.38
CA ILE A 57 9.23 -7.91 -11.70
C ILE A 57 8.53 -7.92 -13.07
N PRO A 58 7.39 -7.22 -13.25
CA PRO A 58 6.77 -7.10 -14.56
C PRO A 58 7.79 -6.58 -15.57
N GLU A 59 7.72 -7.01 -16.83
CA GLU A 59 8.50 -6.38 -17.89
C GLU A 59 8.17 -4.89 -17.92
N LEU A 60 9.17 -4.06 -17.60
CA LEU A 60 9.00 -2.62 -17.55
C LEU A 60 9.13 -2.05 -18.97
N PRO A 61 8.19 -1.23 -19.44
CA PRO A 61 8.27 -0.65 -20.76
C PRO A 61 9.49 0.27 -20.88
N ASN A 62 10.16 0.24 -22.03
CA ASN A 62 11.18 1.23 -22.33
C ASN A 62 10.51 2.58 -22.60
N ILE A 63 10.58 3.48 -21.62
CA ILE A 63 10.11 4.85 -21.77
C ILE A 63 11.21 5.64 -22.49
N LEU A 64 10.97 5.99 -23.76
CA LEU A 64 11.81 6.92 -24.52
C LEU A 64 11.79 8.29 -23.83
N ARG A 65 12.81 8.56 -23.01
CA ARG A 65 13.00 9.90 -22.44
C ARG A 65 13.55 10.82 -23.51
N SER A 66 12.83 11.91 -23.79
CA SER A 66 13.40 12.98 -24.59
C SER A 66 14.67 13.50 -23.91
N LYS A 67 15.71 13.83 -24.69
CA LYS A 67 16.96 14.42 -24.18
C LYS A 67 16.79 15.83 -23.61
N ALA A 68 15.56 16.33 -23.50
CA ALA A 68 15.27 17.60 -22.89
C ALA A 68 15.64 17.56 -21.40
N LYS A 69 16.26 18.64 -20.92
CA LYS A 69 16.67 18.81 -19.53
C LYS A 69 15.42 19.02 -18.65
N LEU A 70 14.70 17.94 -18.37
CA LEU A 70 13.51 17.92 -17.54
C LEU A 70 13.90 17.95 -16.06
N LYS A 71 13.30 18.85 -15.28
CA LYS A 71 13.44 18.85 -13.83
C LYS A 71 12.53 17.75 -13.27
N ILE A 72 13.13 16.64 -12.85
CA ILE A 72 12.39 15.51 -12.29
C ILE A 72 12.09 15.80 -10.82
N GLY A 73 10.80 15.81 -10.44
CA GLY A 73 10.37 15.97 -9.06
C GLY A 73 10.82 14.80 -8.18
N LYS A 74 11.04 15.07 -6.88
CA LYS A 74 11.38 14.03 -5.90
C LYS A 74 10.10 13.38 -5.36
N VAL A 75 10.09 12.04 -5.30
CA VAL A 75 9.01 11.24 -4.73
C VAL A 75 9.31 10.91 -3.26
N LEU A 76 8.39 11.19 -2.36
CA LEU A 76 8.32 10.59 -1.03
C LEU A 76 7.27 9.49 -1.07
N HIS A 77 7.68 8.24 -0.86
CA HIS A 77 6.79 7.09 -0.87
C HIS A 77 6.65 6.53 0.55
N ILE A 78 5.45 6.54 1.10
CA ILE A 78 5.10 5.94 2.39
C ILE A 78 4.14 4.79 2.12
N ASP A 79 4.51 3.59 2.54
CA ASP A 79 3.76 2.38 2.25
C ASP A 79 3.64 1.51 3.52
N GLY A 80 2.44 0.99 3.80
CA GLY A 80 2.18 0.02 4.87
C GLY A 80 2.72 -1.39 4.65
N ASP A 81 3.10 -1.72 3.41
CA ASP A 81 3.67 -3.00 3.00
C ASP A 81 5.08 -2.84 2.42
N GLU A 82 6.06 -3.33 3.15
CA GLU A 82 7.48 -3.28 2.78
C GLU A 82 7.79 -3.94 1.42
N TYR A 83 7.09 -5.02 1.08
CA TYR A 83 7.31 -5.71 -0.19
C TYR A 83 6.86 -4.86 -1.38
N TYR A 84 5.71 -4.20 -1.27
CA TYR A 84 5.23 -3.27 -2.30
C TYR A 84 6.09 -2.01 -2.38
N LEU A 85 6.53 -1.47 -1.23
CA LEU A 85 7.47 -0.34 -1.18
C LEU A 85 8.75 -0.66 -1.96
N ASN A 86 9.36 -1.81 -1.68
CA ASN A 86 10.61 -2.21 -2.31
C ASN A 86 10.46 -2.37 -3.83
N LYS A 87 9.33 -2.90 -4.31
CA LYS A 87 9.03 -2.93 -5.74
C LYS A 87 8.93 -1.54 -6.35
N ALA A 88 8.21 -0.62 -5.71
CA ALA A 88 8.08 0.76 -6.18
C ALA A 88 9.45 1.46 -6.25
N LEU A 89 10.28 1.33 -5.22
CA LEU A 89 11.62 1.91 -5.18
C LEU A 89 12.54 1.34 -6.28
N GLN A 90 12.46 0.04 -6.58
CA GLN A 90 13.19 -0.57 -7.70
C GLN A 90 12.77 0.04 -9.05
N ILE A 91 11.47 0.26 -9.25
CA ILE A 91 10.94 0.88 -10.46
C ILE A 91 11.39 2.34 -10.57
N TYR A 92 11.33 3.13 -9.49
CA TYR A 92 11.84 4.49 -9.48
C TYR A 92 13.33 4.53 -9.84
N LYS A 93 14.13 3.61 -9.27
CA LYS A 93 15.55 3.48 -9.61
C LYS A 93 15.77 3.14 -11.08
N TYR A 94 15.02 2.18 -11.62
CA TYR A 94 15.11 1.79 -13.04
C TYR A 94 14.88 2.99 -13.95
N TYR A 95 13.88 3.82 -13.66
CA TYR A 95 13.60 5.05 -14.40
C TYR A 95 14.39 6.27 -13.92
N SER A 96 15.40 6.13 -13.05
CA SER A 96 16.16 7.28 -12.52
C SER A 96 15.27 8.41 -11.97
N VAL A 97 14.18 8.06 -11.29
CA VAL A 97 13.31 8.99 -10.57
C VAL A 97 13.85 9.14 -9.14
N PRO A 98 14.16 10.36 -8.67
CA PRO A 98 14.60 10.57 -7.29
C PRO A 98 13.47 10.20 -6.32
N ALA A 99 13.71 9.21 -5.45
CA ALA A 99 12.71 8.76 -4.50
C ALA A 99 13.32 8.43 -3.13
N VAL A 100 12.53 8.62 -2.08
CA VAL A 100 12.81 8.13 -0.72
C VAL A 100 11.59 7.36 -0.24
N GLY A 101 11.82 6.19 0.37
CA GLY A 101 10.77 5.29 0.85
C GLY A 101 10.77 5.13 2.36
N TYR A 102 9.59 5.00 2.94
CA TYR A 102 9.40 4.63 4.35
C TYR A 102 8.33 3.55 4.48
N HIS A 103 8.67 2.45 5.14
CA HIS A 103 7.69 1.43 5.54
C HIS A 103 7.06 1.86 6.87
N ILE A 104 5.75 2.18 6.84
CA ILE A 104 5.02 2.71 7.99
C ILE A 104 3.62 2.10 7.96
N LYS A 105 3.23 1.40 9.03
CA LYS A 105 1.87 0.86 9.18
C LYS A 105 0.83 1.93 8.92
N GLU A 106 -0.25 1.57 8.24
CA GLU A 106 -1.29 2.47 7.75
C GLU A 106 -1.86 3.37 8.85
N ILE A 107 -2.11 2.78 10.02
CA ILE A 107 -2.59 3.48 11.22
C ILE A 107 -1.67 4.62 11.68
N ASN A 108 -0.36 4.52 11.42
CA ASN A 108 0.65 5.49 11.84
C ASN A 108 0.99 6.53 10.76
N ILE A 109 0.53 6.34 9.52
CA ILE A 109 0.88 7.23 8.39
C ILE A 109 0.47 8.68 8.70
N ALA A 110 -0.72 8.87 9.25
CA ALA A 110 -1.25 10.21 9.55
C ALA A 110 -0.38 11.01 10.53
N ASP A 111 0.31 10.33 11.44
CA ASP A 111 1.06 10.97 12.52
C ASP A 111 2.45 11.42 12.08
N VAL A 112 2.98 10.83 11.00
CA VAL A 112 4.37 11.08 10.53
C VAL A 112 4.45 11.71 9.14
N ALA A 113 3.37 11.68 8.36
CA ALA A 113 3.39 12.09 6.95
C ALA A 113 3.85 13.54 6.77
N MET A 114 3.34 14.48 7.56
CA MET A 114 3.70 15.91 7.42
C MET A 114 5.16 16.18 7.77
N ASP A 115 5.70 15.51 8.80
CA ASP A 115 7.10 15.65 9.18
C ASP A 115 8.03 15.14 8.08
N LEU A 116 7.68 14.01 7.46
CA LEU A 116 8.42 13.47 6.33
C LEU A 116 8.33 14.37 5.10
N VAL A 117 7.17 14.97 4.82
CA VAL A 117 7.01 15.97 3.75
C VAL A 117 7.90 17.18 4.01
N THR A 118 7.93 17.67 5.24
CA THR A 118 8.76 18.82 5.63
C THR A 118 10.25 18.50 5.48
N LYS A 119 10.68 17.34 5.98
CA LYS A 119 12.07 16.87 5.92
C LYS A 119 12.59 16.72 4.49
N HIS A 120 11.76 16.18 3.59
CA HIS A 120 12.22 15.79 2.25
C HIS A 120 11.89 16.78 1.15
N ASN A 121 11.00 17.74 1.44
CA ASN A 121 10.42 18.70 0.50
C ASN A 121 10.14 18.08 -0.88
N PRO A 122 9.31 17.02 -0.95
CA PRO A 122 9.05 16.32 -2.20
C PRO A 122 8.16 17.16 -3.13
N SER A 123 8.13 16.75 -4.40
CA SER A 123 7.16 17.22 -5.39
C SER A 123 5.95 16.28 -5.48
N ILE A 124 6.16 14.99 -5.15
CA ILE A 124 5.13 13.95 -5.16
C ILE A 124 5.20 13.20 -3.83
N VAL A 125 4.05 13.01 -3.18
CA VAL A 125 3.90 12.12 -2.03
C VAL A 125 3.00 10.97 -2.43
N VAL A 126 3.44 9.74 -2.16
CA VAL A 126 2.62 8.54 -2.30
C VAL A 126 2.31 8.03 -0.90
N LEU A 127 1.02 7.95 -0.54
CA LEU A 127 0.52 7.37 0.71
C LEU A 127 -0.27 6.12 0.38
N THR A 128 0.27 4.95 0.64
CA THR A 128 -0.39 3.69 0.28
C THR A 128 -0.12 2.64 1.36
N GLY A 129 -0.67 1.46 1.17
CA GLY A 129 -0.79 0.44 2.20
C GLY A 129 -1.90 -0.50 1.79
N HIS A 130 -2.31 -1.41 2.64
CA HIS A 130 -3.52 -2.17 2.38
C HIS A 130 -4.75 -1.32 2.71
N ASP A 131 -5.89 -1.68 2.13
CA ASP A 131 -7.19 -1.20 2.57
C ASP A 131 -8.25 -2.22 2.13
N GLY A 132 -9.44 -2.07 2.67
CA GLY A 132 -10.55 -2.93 2.35
C GLY A 132 -11.72 -2.70 3.28
N ILE A 133 -12.90 -3.08 2.79
CA ILE A 133 -14.14 -2.99 3.54
C ILE A 133 -14.04 -3.91 4.77
N LYS A 134 -14.44 -3.39 5.92
CA LYS A 134 -14.59 -4.15 7.16
C LYS A 134 -15.76 -5.12 7.02
N THR A 135 -15.60 -6.31 7.57
CA THR A 135 -16.68 -7.31 7.58
C THR A 135 -17.92 -6.76 8.30
N GLY A 136 -19.08 -6.87 7.66
CA GLY A 136 -20.35 -6.32 8.15
C GLY A 136 -20.65 -4.89 7.69
N CYS A 137 -19.73 -4.23 6.98
CA CYS A 137 -19.91 -2.88 6.45
C CYS A 137 -20.19 -2.86 4.93
N GLU A 138 -20.50 -4.01 4.32
CA GLU A 138 -20.66 -4.14 2.87
C GLU A 138 -21.83 -3.32 2.31
N ASN A 139 -22.83 -2.99 3.14
CA ASN A 139 -23.97 -2.16 2.77
C ASN A 139 -23.74 -0.65 2.96
N ASN A 140 -22.58 -0.24 3.50
CA ASN A 140 -22.28 1.16 3.81
C ASN A 140 -21.00 1.63 3.10
N LEU A 141 -20.97 1.50 1.77
CA LEU A 141 -19.77 1.74 0.96
C LEU A 141 -19.34 3.21 0.87
N TYR A 142 -20.24 4.14 1.20
CA TYR A 142 -20.01 5.60 1.12
C TYR A 142 -19.57 6.23 2.45
N ASP A 143 -19.12 5.41 3.38
CA ASP A 143 -18.63 5.82 4.69
C ASP A 143 -17.15 5.41 4.83
N GLU A 144 -16.26 6.38 5.05
CA GLU A 144 -14.82 6.12 5.23
C GLU A 144 -14.53 5.18 6.42
N THR A 145 -15.43 5.13 7.41
CA THR A 145 -15.29 4.26 8.58
C THR A 145 -15.61 2.80 8.27
N SER A 146 -16.28 2.51 7.15
CA SER A 146 -16.50 1.15 6.64
C SER A 146 -15.23 0.49 6.14
N TYR A 147 -14.14 1.25 5.94
CA TYR A 147 -12.86 0.77 5.45
C TYR A 147 -11.84 0.69 6.58
N ARG A 148 -10.87 -0.23 6.46
CA ARG A 148 -9.87 -0.46 7.51
C ARG A 148 -8.95 0.74 7.68
N TYR A 149 -8.52 1.34 6.57
CA TYR A 149 -7.44 2.31 6.60
C TYR A 149 -7.71 3.65 5.90
N SER A 150 -8.82 3.77 5.16
CA SER A 150 -9.19 5.00 4.44
C SER A 150 -9.15 6.26 5.29
N SER A 151 -9.66 6.23 6.52
CA SER A 151 -9.66 7.40 7.41
C SER A 151 -8.25 7.87 7.81
N PHE A 152 -7.26 6.96 7.89
CA PHE A 152 -5.88 7.33 8.16
C PHE A 152 -5.24 8.03 6.96
N TYR A 153 -5.52 7.56 5.74
CA TYR A 153 -5.09 8.25 4.52
C TYR A 153 -5.73 9.65 4.44
N ALA A 154 -7.04 9.76 4.67
CA ALA A 154 -7.77 11.03 4.68
C ALA A 154 -7.17 12.02 5.70
N LYS A 155 -6.89 11.55 6.92
CA LYS A 155 -6.26 12.36 7.98
C LYS A 155 -4.86 12.84 7.57
N ALA A 156 -4.05 11.96 6.96
CA ALA A 156 -2.72 12.32 6.46
C ALA A 156 -2.79 13.40 5.37
N ILE A 157 -3.70 13.26 4.40
CA ILE A 157 -3.92 14.23 3.32
C ILE A 157 -4.34 15.59 3.91
N LYS A 158 -5.31 15.61 4.82
CA LYS A 158 -5.78 16.83 5.50
C LYS A 158 -4.63 17.53 6.24
N SER A 159 -3.80 16.77 6.95
CA SER A 159 -2.62 17.30 7.64
C SER A 159 -1.64 17.96 6.66
N ILE A 160 -1.28 17.27 5.57
CA ILE A 160 -0.38 17.81 4.54
C ILE A 160 -0.96 19.07 3.89
N ARG A 161 -2.23 19.05 3.50
CA ARG A 161 -2.89 20.18 2.82
C ARG A 161 -3.09 21.39 3.72
N SER A 162 -3.19 21.20 5.03
CA SER A 162 -3.21 22.32 5.98
C SER A 162 -1.92 23.15 5.96
N LYS A 163 -0.78 22.53 5.58
CA LYS A 163 0.54 23.19 5.52
C LYS A 163 1.01 23.47 4.09
N ARG A 164 0.59 22.68 3.10
CA ARG A 164 0.89 22.85 1.68
C ARG A 164 -0.42 22.84 0.84
N PRO A 165 -1.20 23.92 0.91
CA PRO A 165 -2.52 23.98 0.28
C PRO A 165 -2.46 24.07 -1.26
N ASN A 166 -1.37 24.60 -1.82
CA ASN A 166 -1.21 24.73 -3.26
C ASN A 166 -1.11 23.36 -3.95
N LEU A 167 -2.02 23.11 -4.90
CA LEU A 167 -2.09 21.85 -5.65
C LEU A 167 -0.94 21.72 -6.66
N ASP A 168 -0.42 22.84 -7.17
CA ASP A 168 0.66 22.85 -8.17
C ASP A 168 2.03 22.55 -7.55
N ASP A 169 2.21 22.80 -6.25
CA ASP A 169 3.49 22.64 -5.55
C ASP A 169 3.75 21.22 -5.06
N LEU A 170 2.68 20.47 -4.78
CA LEU A 170 2.75 19.13 -4.21
C LEU A 170 1.60 18.28 -4.73
N VAL A 171 1.94 17.23 -5.48
CA VAL A 171 1.01 16.18 -5.87
C VAL A 171 0.96 15.12 -4.76
N ILE A 172 -0.25 14.74 -4.35
CA ILE A 172 -0.47 13.65 -3.40
C ILE A 172 -1.21 12.53 -4.13
N ILE A 173 -0.59 11.37 -4.22
CA ILE A 173 -1.19 10.12 -4.67
C ILE A 173 -1.45 9.33 -3.39
N SER A 174 -2.69 8.92 -3.18
CA SER A 174 -3.05 8.19 -1.97
C SER A 174 -3.91 6.98 -2.32
N GLY A 175 -3.96 6.02 -1.41
CA GLY A 175 -4.96 4.94 -1.38
C GLY A 175 -4.38 3.56 -1.64
N ALA A 176 -5.25 2.57 -1.51
CA ALA A 176 -4.98 1.17 -1.78
C ALA A 176 -6.06 0.58 -2.69
N CYS A 177 -6.05 -0.73 -2.91
CA CYS A 177 -7.21 -1.40 -3.51
C CYS A 177 -8.42 -1.22 -2.57
N GLN A 178 -9.56 -0.81 -3.14
CA GLN A 178 -10.82 -0.62 -2.42
C GLN A 178 -10.77 0.45 -1.32
N SER A 179 -10.06 1.56 -1.51
CA SER A 179 -10.15 2.72 -0.60
C SER A 179 -11.28 3.69 -0.96
N TYR A 180 -11.79 4.41 0.04
CA TYR A 180 -12.78 5.47 -0.12
C TYR A 180 -12.51 6.63 0.87
N TYR A 181 -12.16 7.81 0.34
CA TYR A 181 -11.94 9.04 1.11
C TYR A 181 -11.87 10.28 0.21
#